data_AF-A6QSL3-F1
#
_entry.id   AF-A6QSL3-F1
#
_cell.length_a   1.000
_cell.length_b   1.000
_cell.length_c   1.000
_cell.angle_alpha   90.00
_cell.angle_beta   90.00
_cell.angle_gamma   90.00
#
_symmetry.space_group_name_H-M   'P 1'
#
loop_
_entity.id
_entity.type
_entity.pdbx_description
1 polymer ?
#
loop_
_entity_poly.entity_id
_entity_poly.type
_entity_poly.pdbx_seq_one_letter_code
_entity_poly.pdbx_strand_id
1 'polypeptide(L)'
;MERLIATEPCSLTGVDSDNKHLPKVNEKVKQLKVDDLTQTDKDNLKSRLSFVWKESDEHSLRRGTSVTTWRQNRARRTYRAIQEADNHLFLAVLLAIPPTECGKTRFDNTTEYLLKLGDYRSYHMELSLATKRFFESTAAEQGLKNADVSKNTPLFA
;
A
#
# COMPACT_ATOMS: atom_id res chain seq x y z
N MET A 1 2.29 6.59 44.60
CA MET A 1 2.46 7.74 43.69
C MET A 1 2.85 7.18 42.33
N GLU A 2 1.85 6.77 41.54
CA GLU A 2 2.07 6.25 40.18
C GLU A 2 2.17 7.43 39.21
N ARG A 3 3.26 7.48 38.44
CA ARG A 3 3.47 8.49 37.40
C ARG A 3 2.85 7.99 36.09
N LEU A 4 1.76 8.63 35.68
CA LEU A 4 1.18 8.51 34.34
C LEU A 4 2.17 9.09 33.32
N ILE A 5 2.69 8.23 32.44
CA ILE A 5 3.45 8.64 31.25
C ILE A 5 2.43 8.95 30.16
N ALA A 6 2.16 10.24 29.96
CA ALA A 6 1.38 10.71 28.82
C ALA A 6 2.21 10.49 27.54
N THR A 7 1.76 9.59 26.68
CA THR A 7 2.25 9.45 25.31
C THR A 7 1.85 10.68 24.50
N GLU A 8 2.82 11.51 24.16
CA GLU A 8 2.62 12.66 23.29
C GLU A 8 2.28 12.22 21.86
N PRO A 9 1.28 12.84 21.21
CA PRO A 9 1.04 12.62 19.78
C PRO A 9 2.17 13.26 18.97
N CYS A 10 2.85 12.44 18.16
CA CYS A 10 3.83 12.90 17.17
C CYS A 10 3.21 13.97 16.27
N SER A 11 3.53 15.23 16.55
CA SER A 11 3.15 16.37 15.73
C SER A 11 4.19 16.50 14.61
N LEU A 12 3.86 15.90 13.46
CA LEU A 12 4.62 16.02 12.21
C LEU A 12 4.42 17.42 11.63
N THR A 13 5.03 18.45 12.23
CA THR A 13 5.02 19.82 11.70
C THR A 13 6.23 20.05 10.82
N GLY A 14 6.09 19.73 9.54
CA GLY A 14 7.13 19.98 8.53
C GLY A 14 6.87 19.29 7.19
N VAL A 15 5.60 19.07 6.83
CA VAL A 15 5.25 18.47 5.53
C VAL A 15 4.73 19.60 4.65
N ASP A 16 5.45 19.87 3.56
CA ASP A 16 5.05 20.77 2.50
C ASP A 16 3.55 20.62 2.19
N SER A 17 2.88 21.76 2.04
CA SER A 17 1.45 21.94 1.74
C SER A 17 0.91 21.14 0.53
N ASP A 18 1.76 20.38 -0.16
CA ASP A 18 1.47 19.75 -1.46
C ASP A 18 1.09 18.27 -1.36
N ASN A 19 1.18 17.66 -0.18
CA ASN A 19 0.91 16.23 0.00
C ASN A 19 -0.58 15.90 0.22
N LYS A 20 -1.42 16.29 -0.74
CA LYS A 20 -2.88 16.06 -0.73
C LYS A 20 -3.33 14.60 -0.64
N HIS A 21 -2.42 13.64 -0.84
CA HIS A 21 -2.72 12.21 -0.75
C HIS A 21 -2.55 11.67 0.67
N LEU A 22 -1.73 12.31 1.52
CA LEU A 22 -1.49 11.85 2.89
C LEU A 22 -2.77 11.80 3.73
N PRO A 23 -3.68 12.78 3.68
CA PRO A 23 -4.95 12.67 4.38
C PRO A 23 -5.75 11.43 3.98
N LYS A 24 -5.75 11.05 2.69
CA LYS A 24 -6.45 9.84 2.22
C LYS A 24 -5.84 8.57 2.77
N VAL A 25 -4.51 8.48 2.79
CA VAL A 25 -3.78 7.33 3.34
C VAL A 25 -4.04 7.23 4.85
N ASN A 26 -3.90 8.33 5.57
CA ASN A 26 -4.12 8.36 7.02
C ASN A 26 -5.57 8.02 7.39
N GLU A 27 -6.54 8.49 6.62
CA GLU A 27 -7.95 8.15 6.83
C GLU A 27 -8.20 6.66 6.60
N LYS A 28 -7.59 6.09 5.55
CA LYS A 28 -7.68 4.64 5.30
C LYS A 28 -7.01 3.84 6.42
N VAL A 29 -5.87 4.26 6.96
CA VAL A 29 -5.25 3.61 8.13
C VAL A 29 -6.18 3.63 9.34
N LYS A 30 -6.80 4.79 9.65
CA LYS A 30 -7.75 4.90 10.76
C LYS A 30 -8.93 3.94 10.57
N GLN A 31 -9.50 3.92 9.38
CA GLN A 31 -10.60 3.02 9.04
C GLN A 31 -10.19 1.54 9.20
N LEU A 32 -9.02 1.14 8.70
CA LEU A 32 -8.53 -0.24 8.81
C LEU A 32 -8.26 -0.66 10.27
N LYS A 33 -7.85 0.27 11.13
CA LYS A 33 -7.64 0.02 12.57
C LYS A 33 -8.93 -0.20 13.34
N VAL A 34 -10.04 0.35 12.87
CA VAL A 34 -11.34 0.29 13.57
C VAL A 34 -12.25 -0.77 12.96
N ASP A 35 -12.41 -0.74 11.64
CA ASP A 35 -13.44 -1.51 10.93
C ASP A 35 -12.85 -2.67 10.08
N ASP A 36 -11.53 -2.81 10.03
CA ASP A 36 -10.82 -3.76 9.16
C ASP A 36 -11.19 -3.59 7.66
N LEU A 37 -10.97 -4.60 6.80
CA LEU A 37 -11.33 -4.56 5.39
C LEU A 37 -12.85 -4.63 5.19
N THR A 38 -13.39 -3.57 4.58
CA THR A 38 -14.77 -3.59 4.06
C THR A 38 -14.87 -4.52 2.84
N GLN A 39 -16.10 -4.90 2.45
CA GLN A 39 -16.31 -5.67 1.22
C GLN A 39 -15.76 -4.93 -0.02
N THR A 40 -15.98 -3.61 -0.08
CA THR A 40 -15.44 -2.76 -1.14
C THR A 40 -13.91 -2.74 -1.15
N ASP A 41 -13.26 -2.78 0.02
CA ASP A 41 -11.80 -2.88 0.08
C ASP A 41 -11.33 -4.23 -0.47
N LYS A 42 -11.99 -5.34 -0.10
CA LYS A 42 -11.67 -6.69 -0.61
C LYS A 42 -11.76 -6.76 -2.14
N ASP A 43 -12.83 -6.23 -2.71
CA ASP A 43 -13.03 -6.23 -4.18
C ASP A 43 -11.96 -5.39 -4.88
N ASN A 44 -11.65 -4.20 -4.34
CA ASN A 44 -10.58 -3.35 -4.82
C ASN A 44 -9.21 -4.04 -4.72
N LEU A 45 -8.97 -4.75 -3.62
CA LEU A 45 -7.70 -5.38 -3.34
C LEU A 45 -7.41 -6.49 -4.35
N LYS A 46 -8.38 -7.36 -4.68
CA LYS A 46 -8.19 -8.41 -5.70
C LYS A 46 -7.72 -7.82 -7.03
N SER A 47 -8.42 -6.78 -7.50
CA SER A 47 -8.09 -6.07 -8.73
C SER A 47 -6.70 -5.42 -8.66
N ARG A 48 -6.40 -4.68 -7.59
CA ARG A 48 -5.16 -3.92 -7.47
C ARG A 48 -3.93 -4.79 -7.22
N LEU A 49 -4.06 -5.86 -6.45
CA LEU A 49 -2.99 -6.83 -6.25
C LEU A 49 -2.62 -7.51 -7.57
N SER A 50 -3.61 -7.90 -8.38
CA SER A 50 -3.32 -8.47 -9.69
C SER A 50 -2.59 -7.46 -10.59
N PHE A 51 -2.91 -6.17 -10.48
CA PHE A 51 -2.22 -5.12 -11.23
C PHE A 51 -0.74 -4.96 -10.79
N VAL A 52 -0.46 -4.99 -9.48
CA VAL A 52 0.89 -4.78 -8.92
C VAL A 52 1.79 -5.99 -9.15
N TRP A 53 1.25 -7.19 -8.96
CA TRP A 53 2.00 -8.44 -8.93
C TRP A 53 2.08 -9.14 -10.28
N LYS A 54 1.06 -9.03 -11.13
CA LYS A 54 1.13 -9.63 -12.46
C LYS A 54 2.20 -8.91 -13.28
N GLU A 55 3.15 -9.69 -13.80
CA GLU A 55 4.12 -9.17 -14.76
C GLU A 55 3.37 -8.57 -15.94
N SER A 56 3.95 -7.49 -16.48
CA SER A 56 3.33 -6.81 -17.60
C SER A 56 3.50 -7.73 -18.80
N ASP A 57 2.44 -8.44 -19.22
CA ASP A 57 2.49 -9.22 -20.46
C ASP A 57 2.97 -8.27 -21.56
N GLU A 58 4.14 -8.52 -22.16
CA GLU A 58 4.73 -7.64 -23.18
C GLU A 58 3.75 -7.43 -24.35
N HIS A 59 2.89 -8.42 -24.60
CA HIS A 59 1.79 -8.36 -25.57
C HIS A 59 0.68 -7.36 -25.22
N SER A 60 0.42 -7.11 -23.93
CA SER A 60 -0.52 -6.10 -23.46
C SER A 60 0.08 -4.69 -23.57
N LEU A 61 1.39 -4.55 -23.35
CA LEU A 61 2.11 -3.28 -23.49
C LEU A 61 2.21 -2.80 -24.95
N ARG A 62 2.29 -3.73 -25.91
CA ARG A 62 2.27 -3.42 -27.35
C ARG A 62 0.94 -2.87 -27.86
N ARG A 63 -0.17 -3.12 -27.16
CA ARG A 63 -1.52 -2.71 -27.57
C ARG A 63 -1.96 -1.37 -26.97
N GLY A 64 -1.28 -0.91 -25.92
CA GLY A 64 -1.54 0.38 -25.28
C GLY A 64 -0.75 1.54 -25.91
N THR A 65 -1.23 2.77 -25.72
CA THR A 65 -0.41 3.95 -26.02
C THR A 65 0.80 3.99 -25.09
N SER A 66 1.97 4.39 -25.61
CA SER A 66 3.23 4.42 -24.85
C SER A 66 3.12 5.15 -23.50
N VAL A 67 2.33 6.23 -23.45
CA VAL A 67 2.05 7.01 -22.24
C VAL A 67 1.29 6.21 -21.18
N THR A 68 0.31 5.40 -21.59
CA THR A 68 -0.48 4.57 -20.65
C THR A 68 0.38 3.47 -20.04
N THR A 69 1.19 2.81 -20.88
CA THR A 69 2.19 1.83 -20.45
C THR A 69 3.18 2.42 -19.45
N TRP A 70 3.70 3.63 -19.73
CA TRP A 70 4.62 4.32 -18.81
C TRP A 70 3.97 4.60 -17.45
N ARG A 71 2.73 5.11 -17.42
CA ARG A 71 2.01 5.39 -16.16
C ARG A 71 1.75 4.14 -15.34
N GLN A 72 1.37 3.03 -16.00
CA GLN A 72 1.15 1.76 -15.32
C GLN A 72 2.44 1.21 -14.71
N ASN A 73 3.54 1.21 -15.48
CA ASN A 73 4.84 0.78 -14.99
C ASN A 73 5.34 1.66 -13.84
N ARG A 74 5.10 2.97 -13.91
CA ARG A 74 5.41 3.89 -12.81
C ARG A 74 4.62 3.53 -11.55
N ALA A 75 3.30 3.39 -11.65
CA ALA A 75 2.46 3.02 -10.51
C ALA A 75 2.91 1.70 -9.87
N ARG A 76 3.22 0.67 -10.68
CA ARG A 76 3.73 -0.62 -10.18
C ARG A 76 5.04 -0.45 -9.40
N ARG A 77 6.01 0.30 -9.94
CA ARG A 77 7.29 0.57 -9.27
C ARG A 77 7.08 1.30 -7.94
N THR A 78 6.21 2.31 -7.93
CA THR A 78 5.87 3.06 -6.71
C THR A 78 5.25 2.15 -5.65
N TYR A 79 4.27 1.33 -6.01
CA TYR A 79 3.65 0.39 -5.08
C TYR A 79 4.67 -0.62 -4.51
N ARG A 80 5.56 -1.15 -5.35
CA ARG A 80 6.61 -2.08 -4.90
C ARG A 80 7.60 -1.41 -3.96
N ALA A 81 8.05 -0.19 -4.26
CA ALA A 81 8.94 0.55 -3.38
C ALA A 81 8.30 0.80 -2.00
N ILE A 82 7.00 1.12 -1.96
CA ILE A 82 6.27 1.29 -0.69
C ILE A 82 6.14 -0.05 0.04
N GLN A 83 5.86 -1.15 -0.67
CA GLN A 83 5.80 -2.50 -0.11
C GLN A 83 7.13 -2.94 0.49
N GLU A 84 8.25 -2.67 -0.20
CA GLU A 84 9.60 -2.94 0.28
C GLU A 84 9.95 -2.13 1.54
N ALA A 85 9.35 -0.95 1.70
CA ALA A 85 9.54 -0.12 2.88
C ALA A 85 8.71 -0.60 4.08
N ASP A 86 7.40 -0.83 3.91
CA ASP A 86 6.51 -1.36 4.95
C ASP A 86 5.21 -1.94 4.37
N ASN A 87 4.84 -3.16 4.77
CA ASN A 87 3.67 -3.85 4.24
C ASN A 87 2.33 -3.22 4.68
N HIS A 88 2.25 -2.67 5.89
CA HIS A 88 1.02 -2.03 6.39
C HIS A 88 0.78 -0.70 5.68
N LEU A 89 1.83 0.10 5.52
CA LEU A 89 1.78 1.32 4.72
C LEU A 89 1.39 0.99 3.28
N PHE A 90 1.99 -0.04 2.68
CA PHE A 90 1.62 -0.50 1.34
C PHE A 90 0.14 -0.83 1.24
N LEU A 91 -0.42 -1.59 2.19
CA LEU A 91 -1.85 -1.90 2.19
C LEU A 91 -2.71 -0.63 2.22
N ALA A 92 -2.38 0.31 3.13
CA ALA A 92 -3.11 1.57 3.23
C ALA A 92 -3.05 2.38 1.92
N VAL A 93 -1.86 2.50 1.31
CA VAL A 93 -1.68 3.22 0.05
C VAL A 93 -2.38 2.51 -1.11
N LEU A 94 -2.26 1.19 -1.19
CA LEU A 94 -2.88 0.38 -2.23
C LEU A 94 -4.40 0.53 -2.22
N LEU A 95 -5.03 0.63 -1.05
CA LEU A 95 -6.47 0.85 -0.92
C LEU A 95 -6.87 2.31 -1.12
N ALA A 96 -6.13 3.26 -0.55
CA ALA A 96 -6.47 4.68 -0.60
C ALA A 96 -6.23 5.33 -1.96
N ILE A 97 -5.17 4.92 -2.67
CA ILE A 97 -4.70 5.58 -3.88
C ILE A 97 -4.86 4.63 -5.06
N PRO A 98 -5.64 4.98 -6.10
CA PRO A 98 -5.77 4.14 -7.29
C PRO A 98 -4.51 4.21 -8.16
N PRO A 99 -4.24 3.18 -9.00
CA PRO A 99 -3.07 3.17 -9.88
C PRO A 99 -2.95 4.39 -10.80
N THR A 100 -4.08 4.94 -11.24
CA THR A 100 -4.14 6.13 -12.09
C THR A 100 -3.66 7.40 -11.40
N GLU A 101 -3.77 7.48 -10.07
CA GLU A 101 -3.23 8.58 -9.27
C GLU A 101 -1.77 8.31 -8.89
N CYS A 102 -1.45 7.08 -8.51
CA CYS A 102 -0.10 6.61 -8.18
C CYS A 102 0.91 6.80 -9.33
N GLY A 103 0.48 6.60 -10.58
CA GLY A 103 1.32 6.78 -11.77
C GLY A 103 1.54 8.23 -12.22
N LYS A 104 1.06 9.25 -11.48
CA LYS A 104 1.25 10.67 -11.81
C LYS A 104 2.49 11.22 -11.11
N THR A 105 3.22 12.11 -11.78
CA THR A 105 4.40 12.80 -11.21
C THR A 105 4.09 13.57 -9.92
N ARG A 106 2.88 14.14 -9.80
CA ARG A 106 2.43 14.79 -8.56
C ARG A 106 2.36 13.86 -7.33
N PHE A 107 2.42 12.54 -7.52
CA PHE A 107 2.45 11.57 -6.45
C PHE A 107 3.89 11.27 -5.98
N ASP A 108 4.90 11.76 -6.70
CA ASP A 108 6.31 11.53 -6.38
C ASP A 108 6.66 12.15 -5.01
N ASN A 109 6.22 13.37 -4.72
CA ASN A 109 6.45 14.02 -3.42
C ASN A 109 5.83 13.22 -2.26
N THR A 110 4.64 12.64 -2.47
CA THR A 110 4.00 11.78 -1.46
C THR A 110 4.79 10.50 -1.29
N THR A 111 5.23 9.88 -2.39
CA THR A 111 6.03 8.65 -2.35
C THR A 111 7.34 8.89 -1.62
N GLU A 112 8.07 9.94 -1.98
CA GLU A 112 9.35 10.31 -1.35
C GLU A 112 9.18 10.57 0.14
N TYR A 113 8.14 11.31 0.54
CA TYR A 113 7.81 11.53 1.94
C TYR A 113 7.57 10.20 2.67
N LEU A 114 6.74 9.31 2.11
CA LEU A 114 6.40 8.02 2.70
C LEU A 114 7.63 7.11 2.83
N LEU A 115 8.51 7.09 1.83
CA LEU A 115 9.74 6.28 1.84
C LEU A 115 10.82 6.83 2.79
N LYS A 116 10.74 8.10 3.19
CA LYS A 116 11.67 8.74 4.13
C LYS A 116 11.14 8.77 5.56
N LEU A 117 10.00 8.16 5.85
CA LEU A 117 9.53 8.01 7.22
C LEU A 117 10.57 7.20 8.00
N GLY A 118 11.16 7.80 9.03
CA GLY A 118 12.12 7.11 9.90
C GLY A 118 11.47 6.02 10.76
N ASP A 119 10.13 6.02 10.85
CA ASP A 119 9.34 5.06 11.62
C ASP A 119 7.95 4.89 11.00
N TYR A 120 7.54 3.63 10.81
CA TYR A 120 6.24 3.25 10.23
C TYR A 120 5.20 2.85 11.29
N ARG A 121 5.49 2.98 12.60
CA ARG A 121 4.59 2.59 13.70
C ARG A 121 3.18 3.20 13.60
N SER A 122 3.03 4.41 13.07
CA SER A 122 1.72 5.04 12.87
C SER A 122 0.84 4.32 11.84
N TYR A 123 1.45 3.60 10.89
CA TYR A 123 0.80 2.80 9.84
C TYR A 123 0.57 1.34 10.25
N HIS A 124 1.26 0.86 11.28
CA HIS A 124 1.10 -0.49 11.80
C HIS A 124 -0.34 -0.73 12.26
N MET A 125 -0.94 -1.83 11.80
CA MET A 125 -2.33 -2.19 12.08
C MET A 125 -2.43 -3.70 12.30
N GLU A 126 -3.20 -4.09 13.30
CA GLU A 126 -3.49 -5.51 13.55
C GLU A 126 -4.65 -5.94 12.66
N LEU A 127 -4.33 -6.69 11.60
CA LEU A 127 -5.35 -7.27 10.72
C LEU A 127 -6.05 -8.44 11.40
N SER A 128 -7.38 -8.53 11.27
CA SER A 128 -8.11 -9.68 11.82
C SER A 128 -7.70 -10.97 11.13
N LEU A 129 -7.95 -12.10 11.79
CA LEU A 129 -7.74 -13.43 11.22
C LEU A 129 -8.50 -13.61 9.89
N ALA A 130 -9.70 -13.03 9.78
CA ALA A 130 -10.49 -13.12 8.55
C ALA A 130 -9.82 -12.37 7.39
N THR A 131 -9.26 -11.20 7.65
CA THR A 131 -8.50 -10.43 6.68
C THR A 131 -7.20 -11.13 6.28
N LYS A 132 -6.45 -11.66 7.24
CA LYS A 132 -5.24 -12.46 6.96
C LYS A 132 -5.55 -13.65 6.03
N ARG A 133 -6.59 -14.42 6.35
CA ARG A 133 -7.07 -15.52 5.49
C ARG A 133 -7.51 -15.05 4.10
N PHE A 134 -8.11 -13.86 4.00
CA PHE A 134 -8.48 -13.30 2.71
C PHE A 134 -7.26 -13.00 1.83
N PHE A 135 -6.18 -12.46 2.40
CA PHE A 135 -4.92 -12.28 1.67
C PHE A 135 -4.31 -13.59 1.21
N GLU A 136 -4.24 -14.59 2.09
CA GLU A 136 -3.72 -15.92 1.76
C GLU A 136 -4.53 -16.56 0.61
N SER A 137 -5.86 -16.51 0.69
CA SER A 137 -6.75 -17.00 -0.38
C SER A 137 -6.53 -16.25 -1.69
N THR A 138 -6.43 -14.91 -1.63
CA THR A 138 -6.23 -14.08 -2.82
C THR A 138 -4.88 -14.34 -3.47
N ALA A 139 -3.82 -14.52 -2.68
CA ALA A 139 -2.49 -14.87 -3.19
C ALA A 139 -2.52 -16.25 -3.88
N ALA A 140 -3.17 -17.24 -3.26
CA ALA A 140 -3.34 -18.56 -3.84
C ALA A 140 -4.16 -18.53 -5.16
N GLU A 141 -5.28 -17.81 -5.18
CA GLU A 141 -6.13 -17.61 -6.38
C GLU A 141 -5.37 -16.97 -7.55
N GLN A 142 -4.48 -16.00 -7.26
CA GLN A 142 -3.71 -15.30 -8.29
C GLN A 142 -2.50 -16.10 -8.80
N GLY A 143 -2.35 -17.35 -8.37
CA GLY A 143 -1.22 -18.18 -8.78
C GLY A 143 0.11 -17.68 -8.24
N LEU A 144 0.08 -16.81 -7.22
CA LEU A 144 1.26 -16.43 -6.44
C LEU A 144 1.57 -17.58 -5.49
N LYS A 145 1.91 -18.73 -6.08
CA LYS A 145 2.45 -19.86 -5.34
C LYS A 145 3.81 -19.44 -4.86
N ASN A 146 3.91 -19.04 -3.58
CA ASN A 146 5.15 -19.06 -2.83
C ASN A 146 6.38 -18.69 -3.67
N ALA A 147 6.39 -17.48 -4.27
CA ALA A 147 7.58 -16.99 -4.94
C ALA A 147 8.65 -16.84 -3.85
N ASP A 148 9.57 -17.79 -3.82
CA ASP A 148 10.70 -17.94 -2.89
C ASP A 148 10.38 -17.87 -1.38
N VAL A 149 9.95 -19.02 -0.85
CA VAL A 149 9.94 -19.34 0.60
C VAL A 149 11.34 -19.24 1.24
N SER A 150 12.41 -19.05 0.45
CA SER A 150 13.75 -18.88 1.00
C SER A 150 14.05 -17.46 1.52
N LYS A 151 13.23 -16.44 1.21
CA LYS A 151 13.51 -15.04 1.63
C LYS A 151 12.30 -14.19 2.04
N ASN A 152 11.07 -14.66 1.88
CA ASN A 152 9.90 -13.81 2.13
C ASN A 152 9.31 -13.99 3.53
N THR A 153 9.50 -12.96 4.34
CA THR A 153 8.62 -12.62 5.46
C THR A 153 7.17 -12.65 4.96
N PRO A 154 6.24 -13.31 5.66
CA PRO A 154 4.83 -13.27 5.27
C PRO A 154 4.37 -11.82 5.16
N LEU A 155 3.53 -11.53 4.17
CA LEU A 155 3.09 -10.16 3.85
C LEU A 155 2.56 -9.40 5.09
N PHE A 156 2.11 -10.10 6.13
CA PHE A 156 1.62 -9.53 7.41
C PHE A 156 1.83 -10.45 8.63
N ALA A 157 2.94 -11.21 8.71
CA ALA A 157 3.25 -11.99 9.92
C ALA A 157 3.99 -11.18 10.99
#